data_AF-A0A2H0WJ99-F1
#
_entry.id   AF-A0A2H0WJ99-F1
#
_cell.length_a   1.000
_cell.length_b   1.000
_cell.length_c   1.000
_cell.angle_alpha   90.00
_cell.angle_beta   90.00
_cell.angle_gamma   90.00
#
_symmetry.space_group_name_H-M   'P 1'
#
loop_
_entity.id
_entity.type
_entity.pdbx_description
1 polymer ?
#
loop_
_entity_poly.entity_id
_entity_poly.type
_entity_poly.pdbx_seq_one_letter_code
_entity_poly.pdbx_strand_id
1 'polypeptide(L)'
;MSDWKSRSQIVGDVVFFRYVTPGVEQNIDEVFVWDLDKTYLDTSIDSLSKLVLTAIERAFNKRNVPGTVTLLQLLAQNWQQRKGQSRFPLYFISASPPQMEARIAEKFIIDNIRPFGCFYKDNLRNLTPKRFWRLNKQVGYKIQALLQLRQKLKPEVRQICWGDDSEADAVIYNLYSDICARRVGTQDLRSILKSMSVTADQIDEILLLQSQVPENDPVEKIYINLAVDTDPDYYLKFGRRTLPTYNTFQVACDLFQDHRISLEAVHTVAQDMIFNYGFAPEELQRSFDELIRRQVLGESSVKALTQFFIEKGMFPASFSPSLQALKETKVVEGKVYELEGHFEPWVQDRVDYIHDYR
;
A
#
# COMPACT_ATOMS: atom_id res chain seq x y z
N MET A 1 -11.52 24.16 -21.06
CA MET A 1 -10.12 23.84 -20.75
C MET A 1 -9.97 23.76 -19.22
N SER A 2 -9.80 22.53 -18.74
CA SER A 2 -9.56 22.00 -17.37
C SER A 2 -10.12 22.73 -16.13
N ASP A 3 -11.35 22.35 -15.76
CA ASP A 3 -12.00 22.53 -14.44
C ASP A 3 -11.26 21.84 -13.26
N TRP A 4 -10.36 20.87 -13.52
CA TRP A 4 -9.69 20.16 -12.42
C TRP A 4 -8.66 21.02 -11.68
N LYS A 5 -8.02 22.00 -12.35
CA LYS A 5 -6.95 22.81 -11.75
C LYS A 5 -7.46 23.64 -10.57
N SER A 6 -8.66 24.19 -10.67
CA SER A 6 -9.31 24.96 -9.60
C SER A 6 -9.72 24.09 -8.40
N ARG A 7 -9.87 22.78 -8.59
CA ARG A 7 -10.25 21.80 -7.55
C ARG A 7 -9.05 21.06 -6.94
N SER A 8 -7.82 21.45 -7.30
CA SER A 8 -6.61 20.71 -6.94
C SER A 8 -5.54 21.60 -6.32
N GLN A 9 -4.67 21.02 -5.50
CA GLN A 9 -3.44 21.64 -5.02
C GLN A 9 -2.28 21.12 -5.87
N ILE A 10 -1.50 22.02 -6.48
CA ILE A 10 -0.42 21.67 -7.40
C ILE A 10 0.90 22.15 -6.82
N VAL A 11 1.83 21.22 -6.56
CA VAL A 11 3.19 21.52 -6.08
C VAL A 11 4.18 20.70 -6.90
N GLY A 12 4.98 21.39 -7.72
CA GLY A 12 5.87 20.72 -8.69
C GLY A 12 5.08 19.82 -9.66
N ASP A 13 5.41 18.53 -9.66
CA ASP A 13 4.78 17.50 -10.48
C ASP A 13 3.64 16.75 -9.75
N VAL A 14 3.36 17.12 -8.49
CA VAL A 14 2.33 16.49 -7.66
C VAL A 14 1.04 17.30 -7.71
N VAL A 15 -0.06 16.63 -8.05
CA VAL A 15 -1.42 17.19 -8.01
C VAL A 15 -2.23 16.45 -6.97
N PHE A 16 -2.70 17.16 -5.95
CA PHE A 16 -3.51 16.59 -4.88
C PHE A 16 -4.97 17.04 -5.01
N PHE A 17 -5.87 16.06 -5.01
CA PHE A 17 -7.31 16.28 -4.90
C PHE A 17 -7.77 15.87 -3.51
N ARG A 18 -8.44 16.81 -2.84
CA ARG A 18 -9.01 16.59 -1.50
C ARG A 18 -10.50 16.29 -1.62
N TYR A 19 -10.95 15.27 -0.90
CA TYR A 19 -12.35 14.83 -0.90
C TYR A 19 -13.02 14.96 0.47
N VAL A 20 -12.31 15.50 1.46
CA VAL A 20 -12.80 15.83 2.81
C VAL A 20 -12.61 17.31 3.11
N THR A 21 -13.33 17.81 4.11
CA THR A 21 -13.11 19.16 4.64
C THR A 21 -11.68 19.30 5.18
N PRO A 22 -10.97 20.40 4.88
CA PRO A 22 -9.65 20.63 5.44
C PRO A 22 -9.62 20.58 6.97
N GLY A 23 -8.64 19.87 7.54
CA GLY A 23 -8.40 19.80 8.98
C GLY A 23 -8.95 18.52 9.63
N VAL A 24 -9.80 17.76 8.94
CA VAL A 24 -10.25 16.43 9.41
C VAL A 24 -9.05 15.50 9.64
N GLU A 25 -8.02 15.63 8.81
CA GLU A 25 -6.80 14.82 8.85
C GLU A 25 -5.99 14.93 10.15
N GLN A 26 -6.09 16.06 10.84
CA GLN A 26 -5.28 16.37 12.03
C GLN A 26 -5.78 15.63 13.28
N ASN A 27 -6.98 15.03 13.22
CA ASN A 27 -7.59 14.29 14.32
C ASN A 27 -7.52 12.76 14.10
N ILE A 28 -6.68 12.31 13.17
CA ILE A 28 -6.57 10.91 12.78
C ILE A 28 -5.22 10.36 13.25
N ASP A 29 -5.26 9.32 14.08
CA ASP A 29 -4.06 8.64 14.57
C ASP A 29 -3.51 7.57 13.61
N GLU A 30 -4.28 7.23 12.57
CA GLU A 30 -3.93 6.16 11.65
C GLU A 30 -4.53 6.39 10.26
N VAL A 31 -3.70 6.31 9.22
CA VAL A 31 -4.13 6.48 7.83
C VAL A 31 -3.65 5.32 6.96
N PHE A 32 -4.38 5.11 5.86
CA PHE A 32 -4.16 4.02 4.92
C PHE A 32 -3.77 4.64 3.59
N VAL A 33 -2.60 4.29 3.07
CA VAL A 33 -2.05 4.86 1.83
C VAL A 33 -1.89 3.77 0.81
N TRP A 34 -2.60 3.88 -0.30
CA TRP A 34 -2.66 2.86 -1.34
C TRP A 34 -2.07 3.39 -2.64
N ASP A 35 -1.23 2.61 -3.29
CA ASP A 35 -1.05 2.77 -4.72
C ASP A 35 -2.34 2.39 -5.46
N LEU A 36 -2.58 3.05 -6.60
CA LEU A 36 -3.78 2.83 -7.39
C LEU A 36 -3.63 1.64 -8.37
N ASP A 37 -2.54 1.61 -9.12
CA ASP A 37 -2.36 0.70 -10.24
C ASP A 37 -1.80 -0.63 -9.73
N LYS A 38 -2.33 -1.77 -10.18
CA LYS A 38 -1.99 -3.17 -9.77
C LYS A 38 -2.07 -3.49 -8.27
N THR A 39 -2.39 -2.50 -7.45
CA THR A 39 -2.66 -2.63 -6.01
C THR A 39 -4.16 -2.54 -5.72
N TYR A 40 -4.88 -1.63 -6.39
CA TYR A 40 -6.35 -1.50 -6.29
C TYR A 40 -7.04 -1.84 -7.63
N LEU A 41 -6.48 -1.37 -8.75
CA LEU A 41 -6.97 -1.66 -10.10
C LEU A 41 -6.05 -2.65 -10.81
N ASP A 42 -6.57 -3.78 -11.27
CA ASP A 42 -5.87 -4.69 -12.18
C ASP A 42 -5.76 -4.01 -13.57
N THR A 43 -4.59 -3.47 -13.86
CA THR A 43 -4.27 -2.82 -15.13
C THR A 43 -3.42 -3.75 -15.99
N SER A 44 -4.00 -4.86 -16.47
CA SER A 44 -3.46 -5.60 -17.60
C SER A 44 -3.68 -4.79 -18.90
N ILE A 45 -2.83 -3.79 -19.16
CA ILE A 45 -2.83 -3.08 -20.45
C ILE A 45 -1.42 -3.12 -21.03
N ASP A 46 -1.21 -4.07 -21.94
CA ASP A 46 -0.11 -4.05 -22.89
C ASP A 46 -0.21 -2.83 -23.82
N SER A 47 0.86 -2.04 -23.82
CA SER A 47 1.23 -1.01 -24.81
C SER A 47 0.39 0.28 -24.87
N LEU A 48 1.10 1.39 -24.59
CA LEU A 48 0.56 2.74 -24.41
C LEU A 48 0.40 3.59 -25.70
N SER A 49 0.51 3.04 -26.91
CA SER A 49 0.59 3.88 -28.13
C SER A 49 -0.69 3.97 -28.96
N LYS A 50 -1.70 3.11 -28.74
CA LYS A 50 -2.92 3.07 -29.59
C LYS A 50 -4.26 3.19 -28.85
N LEU A 51 -4.26 3.28 -27.52
CA LEU A 51 -5.48 3.17 -26.69
C LEU A 51 -6.13 4.49 -26.27
N VAL A 52 -5.52 5.65 -26.53
CA VAL A 52 -5.98 6.92 -25.93
C VAL A 52 -7.35 7.38 -26.45
N LEU A 53 -7.76 7.00 -27.68
CA LEU A 53 -9.08 7.34 -28.23
C LEU A 53 -10.13 6.26 -28.02
N THR A 54 -9.76 4.98 -27.93
CA THR A 54 -10.70 3.86 -27.76
C THR A 54 -10.95 3.51 -26.28
N ALA A 55 -10.04 3.89 -25.36
CA ALA A 55 -10.19 3.67 -23.91
C ALA A 55 -11.19 4.63 -23.22
N ILE A 56 -11.81 5.55 -23.97
CA ILE A 56 -12.79 6.50 -23.43
C ILE A 56 -14.17 5.85 -23.23
N GLU A 57 -14.53 4.84 -24.02
CA GLU A 57 -15.85 4.19 -23.96
C GLU A 57 -15.90 2.92 -23.10
N ARG A 58 -14.76 2.39 -22.62
CA ARG A 58 -14.68 1.13 -21.85
C ARG A 58 -14.02 1.26 -20.47
N ALA A 59 -14.23 2.39 -19.79
CA ALA A 59 -13.77 2.59 -18.40
C ALA A 59 -14.35 1.57 -17.40
N PHE A 60 -15.40 0.83 -17.77
CA PHE A 60 -16.04 -0.24 -16.99
C PHE A 60 -15.25 -1.56 -16.91
N ASN A 61 -14.16 -1.73 -17.67
CA ASN A 61 -13.44 -3.01 -17.74
C ASN A 61 -12.07 -3.04 -17.03
N LYS A 62 -11.73 -2.06 -16.18
CA LYS A 62 -10.62 -2.25 -15.24
C LYS A 62 -11.12 -3.17 -14.12
N ARG A 63 -10.66 -4.42 -14.12
CA ARG A 63 -10.94 -5.38 -13.03
C ARG A 63 -10.24 -4.89 -11.77
N ASN A 64 -10.80 -5.14 -10.61
CA ASN A 64 -10.09 -4.88 -9.36
C ASN A 64 -9.18 -6.07 -9.06
N VAL A 65 -8.11 -5.85 -8.29
CA VAL A 65 -7.33 -6.97 -7.76
C VAL A 65 -8.28 -7.85 -6.90
N PRO A 66 -8.30 -9.18 -7.08
CA PRO A 66 -9.27 -10.06 -6.42
C PRO A 66 -9.38 -9.84 -4.91
N GLY A 67 -10.60 -9.58 -4.40
CA GLY A 67 -10.85 -9.40 -2.97
C GLY A 67 -10.55 -8.00 -2.39
N THR A 68 -9.89 -7.10 -3.13
CA THR A 68 -9.42 -5.81 -2.57
C THR A 68 -10.55 -4.85 -2.19
N VAL A 69 -11.60 -4.75 -3.00
CA VAL A 69 -12.76 -3.91 -2.66
C VAL A 69 -13.45 -4.41 -1.40
N THR A 70 -13.70 -5.72 -1.33
CA THR A 70 -14.30 -6.37 -0.16
C THR A 70 -13.44 -6.13 1.07
N LEU A 71 -12.13 -6.30 0.97
CA LEU A 71 -11.20 -6.02 2.06
C LEU A 71 -11.28 -4.55 2.50
N LEU A 72 -11.21 -3.59 1.57
CA LEU A 72 -11.26 -2.16 1.87
C LEU A 72 -12.59 -1.76 2.55
N GLN A 73 -13.71 -2.31 2.09
CA GLN A 73 -15.02 -2.04 2.68
C GLN A 73 -15.11 -2.59 4.11
N LEU A 74 -14.64 -3.83 4.35
CA LEU A 74 -14.65 -4.45 5.67
C LEU A 74 -13.70 -3.75 6.64
N LEU A 75 -12.52 -3.36 6.16
CA LEU A 75 -11.54 -2.60 6.92
C LEU A 75 -12.10 -1.22 7.29
N ALA A 76 -12.73 -0.53 6.34
CA ALA A 76 -13.41 0.74 6.59
C ALA A 76 -14.51 0.60 7.63
N GLN A 77 -15.38 -0.41 7.49
CA GLN A 77 -16.48 -0.67 8.43
C GLN A 77 -15.96 -0.94 9.85
N ASN A 78 -14.99 -1.84 10.00
CA ASN A 78 -14.39 -2.18 11.30
C ASN A 78 -13.72 -0.97 11.94
N TRP A 79 -12.95 -0.20 11.17
CA TRP A 79 -12.27 0.98 11.64
C TRP A 79 -13.26 2.06 12.10
N GLN A 80 -14.30 2.32 11.30
CA GLN A 80 -15.35 3.31 11.61
C GLN A 80 -16.10 2.96 12.89
N GLN A 81 -16.47 1.68 13.06
CA GLN A 81 -17.13 1.19 14.28
C GLN A 81 -16.25 1.38 15.52
N ARG A 82 -14.96 1.05 15.42
CA ARG A 82 -14.02 1.14 16.55
C ARG A 82 -13.65 2.58 16.93
N LYS A 83 -13.50 3.45 15.93
CA LYS A 83 -13.09 4.85 16.13
C LYS A 83 -14.27 5.80 16.32
N GLY A 84 -15.51 5.33 16.11
CA GLY A 84 -16.70 6.17 16.18
C GLY A 84 -16.70 7.28 15.13
N GLN A 85 -16.03 7.05 13.99
CA GLN A 85 -15.87 8.05 12.94
C GLN A 85 -16.66 7.67 11.69
N SER A 86 -17.14 8.66 10.94
CA SER A 86 -18.00 8.45 9.78
C SER A 86 -17.26 8.12 8.49
N ARG A 87 -15.93 8.32 8.43
CA ARG A 87 -15.16 8.15 7.20
C ARG A 87 -13.79 7.54 7.47
N PHE A 88 -13.43 6.56 6.65
CA PHE A 88 -12.17 5.84 6.74
C PHE A 88 -11.03 6.68 6.11
N PRO A 89 -9.90 6.87 6.80
CA PRO A 89 -8.82 7.77 6.38
C PRO A 89 -7.90 7.14 5.33
N LEU A 90 -8.46 6.95 4.13
CA LEU A 90 -7.81 6.32 2.98
C LEU A 90 -7.29 7.37 2.00
N TYR A 91 -6.05 7.22 1.55
CA TYR A 91 -5.44 8.01 0.49
C TYR A 91 -4.97 7.11 -0.65
N PHE A 92 -5.08 7.63 -1.88
CA PHE A 92 -4.47 6.99 -3.04
C PHE A 92 -3.31 7.83 -3.59
N ILE A 93 -2.28 7.16 -4.08
CA ILE A 93 -1.19 7.76 -4.87
C ILE A 93 -1.23 7.10 -6.24
N SER A 94 -1.22 7.91 -7.31
CA SER A 94 -1.32 7.39 -8.68
C SER A 94 -0.35 8.09 -9.62
N ALA A 95 0.34 7.30 -10.44
CA ALA A 95 1.12 7.80 -11.55
C ALA A 95 0.26 8.32 -12.72
N SER A 96 -1.06 8.12 -12.67
CA SER A 96 -2.00 8.58 -13.68
C SER A 96 -2.03 10.12 -13.76
N PRO A 97 -2.33 10.67 -14.95
CA PRO A 97 -2.40 12.11 -15.12
C PRO A 97 -3.69 12.69 -14.49
N PRO A 98 -3.67 13.93 -13.98
CA PRO A 98 -4.78 14.51 -13.19
C PRO A 98 -6.10 14.65 -13.96
N GLN A 99 -6.07 14.59 -15.29
CA GLN A 99 -7.25 14.56 -16.16
C GLN A 99 -8.10 13.31 -15.96
N MET A 100 -7.54 12.25 -15.41
CA MET A 100 -8.26 11.00 -15.11
C MET A 100 -9.00 11.04 -13.77
N GLU A 101 -8.85 12.11 -12.98
CA GLU A 101 -9.39 12.20 -11.63
C GLU A 101 -10.90 11.95 -11.57
N ALA A 102 -11.69 12.57 -12.45
CA ALA A 102 -13.14 12.40 -12.45
C ALA A 102 -13.55 10.93 -12.65
N ARG A 103 -12.88 10.20 -13.54
CA ARG A 103 -13.18 8.79 -13.81
C ARG A 103 -12.77 7.88 -12.65
N ILE A 104 -11.64 8.18 -12.02
CA ILE A 104 -11.18 7.42 -10.85
C ILE A 104 -12.07 7.70 -9.64
N ALA A 105 -12.52 8.95 -9.47
CA ALA A 105 -13.52 9.31 -8.45
C ALA A 105 -14.86 8.60 -8.67
N GLU A 106 -15.34 8.51 -9.92
CA GLU A 106 -16.52 7.71 -10.27
C GLU A 106 -16.34 6.23 -9.91
N LYS A 107 -15.16 5.65 -10.18
CA LYS A 107 -14.85 4.26 -9.79
C LYS A 107 -14.92 4.06 -8.28
N PHE A 108 -14.36 4.98 -7.49
CA PHE A 108 -14.48 4.92 -6.04
C PHE A 108 -15.94 4.92 -5.58
N ILE A 109 -16.80 5.73 -6.21
CA ILE A 109 -18.24 5.76 -5.88
C ILE A 109 -18.90 4.41 -6.20
N ILE A 110 -18.61 3.83 -7.37
CA ILE A 110 -19.14 2.52 -7.79
C ILE A 110 -18.74 1.43 -6.78
N ASP A 111 -17.50 1.47 -6.31
CA ASP A 111 -16.98 0.51 -5.33
C ASP A 111 -17.38 0.85 -3.88
N ASN A 112 -18.17 1.90 -3.66
CA ASN A 112 -18.54 2.41 -2.34
C ASN A 112 -17.34 2.76 -1.43
N ILE A 113 -16.27 3.29 -2.04
CA ILE A 113 -15.06 3.75 -1.37
C ILE A 113 -15.05 5.28 -1.36
N ARG A 114 -14.69 5.88 -0.23
CA ARG A 114 -14.70 7.34 -0.05
C ARG A 114 -13.37 7.83 0.54
N PRO A 115 -12.28 7.86 -0.25
CA PRO A 115 -10.97 8.26 0.25
C PRO A 115 -10.94 9.71 0.70
N PHE A 116 -10.03 10.09 1.60
CA PHE A 116 -9.81 11.46 2.04
C PHE A 116 -9.19 12.32 0.93
N GLY A 117 -8.35 11.71 0.08
CA GLY A 117 -7.80 12.38 -1.09
C GLY A 117 -7.03 11.43 -2.00
N CYS A 118 -6.63 11.95 -3.15
CA CYS A 118 -5.84 11.22 -4.13
C CYS A 118 -4.77 12.12 -4.74
N PHE A 119 -3.56 11.57 -4.89
CA PHE A 119 -2.43 12.22 -5.53
C PHE A 119 -2.29 11.71 -6.97
N TYR A 120 -2.02 12.61 -7.90
CA TYR A 120 -1.79 12.34 -9.33
C TYR A 120 -0.49 13.00 -9.80
N LYS A 121 0.08 12.48 -10.89
CA LYS A 121 1.32 13.01 -11.49
C LYS A 121 1.02 13.92 -12.66
N ASP A 122 1.44 15.18 -12.61
CA ASP A 122 1.30 16.11 -13.75
C ASP A 122 2.36 15.84 -14.83
N ASN A 123 2.10 14.83 -15.66
CA ASN A 123 2.99 14.45 -16.76
C ASN A 123 3.09 15.53 -17.86
N LEU A 124 2.14 16.47 -17.94
CA LEU A 124 2.13 17.49 -19.01
C LEU A 124 3.23 18.55 -18.84
N ARG A 125 3.63 18.86 -17.60
CA ARG A 125 4.80 19.72 -17.33
C ARG A 125 6.13 19.12 -17.82
N ASN A 126 6.16 17.80 -18.00
CA ASN A 126 7.32 17.05 -18.45
C ASN A 126 7.34 16.79 -19.97
N LEU A 127 6.34 17.24 -20.74
CA LEU A 127 6.27 17.12 -22.22
C LEU A 127 7.15 18.15 -22.95
N THR A 128 8.43 18.21 -22.59
CA THR A 128 9.45 18.80 -23.48
C THR A 128 10.27 17.66 -24.11
N PRO A 129 10.66 17.74 -25.40
CA PRO A 129 11.30 16.63 -26.11
C PRO A 129 12.59 16.09 -25.47
N LYS A 130 13.22 16.84 -24.56
CA LYS A 130 14.43 16.45 -23.82
C LYS A 130 14.16 15.67 -22.51
N ARG A 131 12.89 15.41 -22.15
CA ARG A 131 12.49 14.88 -20.84
C ARG A 131 11.68 13.57 -20.88
N PHE A 132 11.55 12.91 -22.03
CA PHE A 132 10.77 11.66 -22.18
C PHE A 132 11.18 10.54 -21.21
N TRP A 133 12.45 10.45 -20.85
CA TRP A 133 12.94 9.48 -19.87
C TRP A 133 12.39 9.68 -18.44
N ARG A 134 11.90 10.89 -18.11
CA ARG A 134 11.31 11.25 -16.80
C ARG A 134 9.90 10.69 -16.61
N LEU A 135 9.24 10.26 -17.68
CA LEU A 135 7.89 9.66 -17.62
C LEU A 135 7.92 8.28 -16.93
N ASN A 136 9.03 7.55 -17.06
CA ASN A 136 9.15 6.15 -16.60
C ASN A 136 9.64 5.99 -15.15
N LYS A 137 9.85 7.08 -14.40
CA LYS A 137 10.39 6.99 -13.02
C LYS A 137 9.44 7.65 -12.04
N GLN A 138 8.82 6.82 -11.17
CA GLN A 138 7.78 7.23 -10.22
C GLN A 138 8.31 7.53 -8.82
N VAL A 139 9.55 7.13 -8.51
CA VAL A 139 10.14 7.25 -7.16
C VAL A 139 10.06 8.67 -6.61
N GLY A 140 10.62 9.65 -7.34
CA GLY A 140 10.64 11.04 -6.89
C GLY A 140 9.23 11.62 -6.70
N TYR A 141 8.31 11.29 -7.61
CA TYR A 141 6.91 11.71 -7.52
C TYR A 141 6.21 11.14 -6.27
N LYS A 142 6.27 9.81 -6.05
CA LYS A 142 5.59 9.17 -4.92
C LYS A 142 6.18 9.61 -3.58
N ILE A 143 7.51 9.74 -3.47
CA ILE A 143 8.16 10.27 -2.25
C ILE A 143 7.71 11.70 -1.96
N GLN A 144 7.71 12.57 -2.97
CA GLN A 144 7.23 13.95 -2.81
C GLN A 144 5.74 13.98 -2.40
N ALA A 145 4.90 13.15 -3.01
CA ALA A 145 3.48 13.03 -2.65
C ALA A 145 3.28 12.54 -1.20
N LEU A 146 4.04 11.53 -0.77
CA LEU A 146 4.02 11.02 0.61
C LEU A 146 4.47 12.06 1.63
N LEU A 147 5.47 12.89 1.31
CA LEU A 147 5.90 13.99 2.17
C LEU A 147 4.88 15.13 2.21
N GLN A 148 4.24 15.46 1.09
CA GLN A 148 3.13 16.42 1.08
C GLN A 148 1.91 15.89 1.85
N LEU A 149 1.64 14.58 1.81
CA LEU A 149 0.65 13.95 2.67
C LEU A 149 1.06 14.11 4.13
N ARG A 150 2.31 13.79 4.49
CA ARG A 150 2.84 13.88 5.85
C ARG A 150 2.60 15.23 6.53
N GLN A 151 2.73 16.33 5.79
CA GLN A 151 2.48 17.69 6.27
C GLN A 151 1.02 17.95 6.65
N LYS A 152 0.08 17.21 6.06
CA LYS A 152 -1.36 17.36 6.29
C LYS A 152 -1.84 16.52 7.48
N LEU A 153 -1.04 15.57 7.94
CA LEU A 153 -1.40 14.63 9.00
C LEU A 153 -0.86 15.07 10.36
N LYS A 154 -1.46 14.52 11.41
CA LYS A 154 -0.98 14.66 12.79
C LYS A 154 0.49 14.20 12.94
N PRO A 155 1.30 14.77 13.85
CA PRO A 155 2.68 14.35 14.03
C PRO A 155 2.87 12.87 14.37
N GLU A 156 2.06 12.29 15.25
CA GLU A 156 2.21 10.89 15.70
C GLU A 156 1.38 9.89 14.88
N VAL A 157 0.94 10.28 13.69
CA VAL A 157 0.11 9.43 12.82
C VAL A 157 0.85 8.16 12.42
N ARG A 158 0.13 7.04 12.40
CA ARG A 158 0.60 5.77 11.86
C ARG A 158 0.10 5.61 10.44
N GLN A 159 0.99 5.23 9.53
CA GLN A 159 0.68 5.01 8.13
C GLN A 159 0.85 3.54 7.81
N ILE A 160 -0.14 2.99 7.13
CA ILE A 160 -0.06 1.65 6.58
C ILE A 160 -0.11 1.80 5.06
N CYS A 161 0.88 1.23 4.39
CA CYS A 161 1.11 1.45 2.98
C CYS A 161 0.80 0.16 2.19
N TRP A 162 0.16 0.31 1.03
CA TRP A 162 -0.12 -0.78 0.09
C TRP A 162 0.44 -0.42 -1.27
N GLY A 163 1.24 -1.32 -1.84
CA GLY A 163 1.76 -1.20 -3.20
C GLY A 163 1.95 -2.56 -3.84
N ASP A 164 2.71 -2.60 -4.93
CA ASP A 164 3.04 -3.83 -5.66
C ASP A 164 4.52 -3.92 -6.07
N ASP A 165 4.89 -5.08 -6.61
CA ASP A 165 6.25 -5.40 -7.03
C ASP A 165 6.56 -5.02 -8.49
N SER A 166 5.56 -4.58 -9.26
CA SER A 166 5.77 -4.16 -10.66
C SER A 166 6.38 -2.75 -10.76
N GLU A 167 6.19 -1.92 -9.74
CA GLU A 167 6.90 -0.66 -9.58
C GLU A 167 7.96 -0.75 -8.45
N ALA A 168 8.35 0.40 -7.89
CA ALA A 168 9.35 0.52 -6.84
C ALA A 168 8.72 0.77 -5.46
N ASP A 169 7.49 0.29 -5.20
CA ASP A 169 6.72 0.70 -4.01
C ASP A 169 7.38 0.31 -2.69
N ALA A 170 7.94 -0.90 -2.60
CA ALA A 170 8.69 -1.31 -1.41
C ALA A 170 9.87 -0.38 -1.13
N VAL A 171 10.60 0.01 -2.18
CA VAL A 171 11.72 0.98 -2.09
C VAL A 171 11.21 2.35 -1.68
N ILE A 172 10.10 2.81 -2.28
CA ILE A 172 9.51 4.13 -2.06
C ILE A 172 9.01 4.28 -0.63
N TYR A 173 8.25 3.31 -0.10
CA TYR A 173 7.69 3.39 1.24
C TYR A 173 8.77 3.27 2.32
N ASN A 174 9.77 2.40 2.13
CA ASN A 174 10.87 2.29 3.09
C ASN A 174 11.80 3.52 3.03
N LEU A 175 12.13 4.04 1.84
CA LEU A 175 12.91 5.26 1.73
C LEU A 175 12.15 6.47 2.29
N TYR A 176 10.84 6.56 2.06
CA TYR A 176 9.99 7.58 2.68
C TYR A 176 10.05 7.52 4.21
N SER A 177 9.94 6.31 4.79
CA SER A 177 10.11 6.10 6.22
C SER A 177 11.47 6.59 6.72
N ASP A 178 12.56 6.24 6.04
CA ASP A 178 13.92 6.64 6.41
C ASP A 178 14.15 8.15 6.27
N ILE A 179 13.54 8.79 5.27
CA ILE A 179 13.53 10.24 5.10
C ILE A 179 12.82 10.89 6.29
N CYS A 180 11.63 10.42 6.68
CA CYS A 180 10.86 10.96 7.79
C CYS A 180 11.57 10.76 9.15
N ALA A 181 12.19 9.59 9.36
CA ALA A 181 12.93 9.25 10.57
C ALA A 181 14.37 9.79 10.62
N ARG A 182 14.83 10.46 9.54
CA ARG A 182 16.20 11.01 9.41
C ARG A 182 17.31 9.96 9.54
N ARG A 183 17.03 8.69 9.17
CA ARG A 183 18.04 7.61 9.18
C ARG A 183 19.12 7.80 8.11
N VAL A 184 18.82 8.56 7.06
CA VAL A 184 19.72 8.84 5.94
C VAL A 184 20.11 10.32 5.97
N GLY A 185 21.42 10.58 6.00
CA GLY A 185 21.96 11.95 5.95
C GLY A 185 21.66 12.65 4.62
N THR A 186 21.62 13.99 4.64
CA THR A 186 21.22 14.80 3.46
C THR A 186 22.06 14.51 2.20
N GLN A 187 23.38 14.32 2.34
CA GLN A 187 24.27 14.03 1.20
C GLN A 187 24.02 12.64 0.61
N ASP A 188 23.81 11.65 1.47
CA ASP A 188 23.49 10.28 1.07
C ASP A 188 22.11 10.23 0.41
N LEU A 189 21.12 10.92 0.97
CA LEU A 189 19.78 11.02 0.41
C LEU A 189 19.81 11.64 -0.99
N ARG A 190 20.59 12.70 -1.21
CA ARG A 190 20.79 13.27 -2.55
C ARG A 190 21.40 12.24 -3.51
N SER A 191 22.33 11.42 -3.05
CA SER A 191 23.00 10.40 -3.87
C SER A 191 22.06 9.25 -4.22
N ILE A 192 21.28 8.77 -3.26
CA ILE A 192 20.23 7.74 -3.45
C ILE A 192 19.17 8.23 -4.43
N LEU A 193 18.63 9.44 -4.24
CA LEU A 193 17.61 9.97 -5.15
C LEU A 193 18.19 10.20 -6.56
N LYS A 194 19.46 10.60 -6.68
CA LYS A 194 20.15 10.71 -7.99
C LYS A 194 20.33 9.36 -8.67
N SER A 195 20.72 8.29 -7.97
CA SER A 195 20.84 6.95 -8.56
C SER A 195 19.48 6.44 -9.07
N MET A 196 18.41 6.77 -8.33
CA MET A 196 17.01 6.55 -8.74
C MET A 196 16.52 7.54 -9.80
N SER A 197 17.40 8.41 -10.30
CA SER A 197 17.15 9.38 -11.37
C SER A 197 16.05 10.41 -11.07
N VAL A 198 15.91 10.76 -9.80
CA VAL A 198 15.13 11.92 -9.39
C VAL A 198 15.86 13.19 -9.83
N THR A 199 15.10 14.17 -10.34
CA THR A 199 15.67 15.42 -10.84
C THR A 199 16.19 16.30 -9.70
N ALA A 200 17.18 17.15 -9.97
CA ALA A 200 17.74 18.05 -8.95
C ALA A 200 16.67 18.92 -8.27
N ASP A 201 15.80 19.56 -9.06
CA ASP A 201 14.70 20.39 -8.54
C ASP A 201 13.77 19.60 -7.60
N GLN A 202 13.43 18.35 -7.98
CA GLN A 202 12.57 17.49 -7.16
C GLN A 202 13.31 16.97 -5.91
N ILE A 203 14.61 16.75 -5.98
CA ILE A 203 15.43 16.41 -4.80
C ILE A 203 15.42 17.59 -3.82
N ASP A 204 15.59 18.82 -4.30
CA ASP A 204 15.55 20.01 -3.46
C ASP A 204 14.19 20.19 -2.79
N GLU A 205 13.10 19.93 -3.53
CA GLU A 205 11.74 19.93 -2.98
C GLU A 205 11.53 18.83 -1.92
N ILE A 206 12.02 17.60 -2.17
CA ILE A 206 11.94 16.51 -1.18
C ILE A 206 12.68 16.88 0.11
N LEU A 207 13.85 17.50 0.02
CA LEU A 207 14.62 17.94 1.18
C LEU A 207 13.94 19.10 1.91
N LEU A 208 13.34 20.03 1.18
CA LEU A 208 12.53 21.09 1.76
C LEU A 208 11.34 20.51 2.53
N LEU A 209 10.58 19.60 1.91
CA LEU A 209 9.45 18.93 2.55
C LEU A 209 9.89 18.11 3.77
N GLN A 210 11.02 17.40 3.68
CA GLN A 210 11.63 16.70 4.82
C GLN A 210 11.81 17.68 6.00
N SER A 211 12.39 18.86 5.77
CA SER A 211 12.61 19.86 6.84
C SER A 211 11.33 20.41 7.49
N GLN A 212 10.19 20.24 6.83
CA GLN A 212 8.89 20.77 7.26
C GLN A 212 8.00 19.71 7.93
N VAL A 213 8.39 18.43 7.89
CA VAL A 213 7.66 17.34 8.54
C VAL A 213 8.35 16.93 9.85
N PRO A 214 7.58 16.47 10.86
CA PRO A 214 8.17 15.99 12.11
C PRO A 214 9.20 14.88 11.90
N GLU A 215 10.21 14.87 12.75
CA GLU A 215 11.25 13.83 12.79
C GLU A 215 10.72 12.63 13.59
N ASN A 216 10.05 11.74 12.88
CA ASN A 216 9.61 10.44 13.39
C ASN A 216 9.35 9.52 12.20
N ASP A 217 9.38 8.21 12.44
CA ASP A 217 8.92 7.23 11.46
C ASP A 217 7.39 7.12 11.50
N PRO A 218 6.67 7.51 10.44
CA PRO A 218 5.22 7.36 10.41
C PRO A 218 4.79 5.99 9.91
N VAL A 219 5.68 5.19 9.29
CA VAL A 219 5.28 3.96 8.59
C VAL A 219 5.30 2.77 9.55
N GLU A 220 4.11 2.24 9.83
CA GLU A 220 3.93 1.07 10.69
C GLU A 220 4.14 -0.23 9.93
N LYS A 221 3.48 -0.39 8.78
CA LYS A 221 3.41 -1.63 8.00
C LYS A 221 3.27 -1.31 6.50
N ILE A 222 3.88 -2.14 5.66
CA ILE A 222 3.85 -2.03 4.20
C ILE A 222 3.44 -3.39 3.65
N TYR A 223 2.36 -3.43 2.86
CA TYR A 223 1.96 -4.61 2.10
C TYR A 223 2.38 -4.44 0.64
N ILE A 224 3.02 -5.46 0.07
CA ILE A 224 3.45 -5.48 -1.33
C ILE A 224 2.78 -6.66 -2.03
N ASN A 225 1.88 -6.38 -2.96
CA ASN A 225 1.29 -7.39 -3.81
C ASN A 225 2.32 -7.90 -4.83
N LEU A 226 2.56 -9.21 -4.86
CA LEU A 226 3.48 -9.86 -5.81
C LEU A 226 2.80 -10.10 -7.15
N ALA A 227 2.56 -9.02 -7.89
CA ALA A 227 1.89 -9.03 -9.19
C ALA A 227 2.77 -9.53 -10.35
N VAL A 228 4.11 -9.43 -10.23
CA VAL A 228 5.08 -9.95 -11.22
C VAL A 228 5.96 -11.08 -10.68
N ASP A 229 5.55 -11.69 -9.55
CA ASP A 229 6.15 -12.88 -8.95
C ASP A 229 7.61 -12.68 -8.49
N THR A 230 7.91 -11.52 -7.90
CA THR A 230 9.20 -11.29 -7.22
C THR A 230 9.31 -12.20 -6.00
N ASP A 231 10.49 -12.79 -5.77
CA ASP A 231 10.75 -13.64 -4.60
C ASP A 231 10.45 -12.87 -3.29
N PRO A 232 9.58 -13.39 -2.40
CA PRO A 232 9.33 -12.79 -1.09
C PRO A 232 10.59 -12.49 -0.27
N ASP A 233 11.64 -13.31 -0.39
CA ASP A 233 12.86 -13.17 0.42
C ASP A 233 13.63 -11.90 0.07
N TYR A 234 13.48 -11.38 -1.16
CA TYR A 234 14.05 -10.09 -1.56
C TYR A 234 13.61 -8.96 -0.62
N TYR A 235 12.40 -9.02 -0.05
CA TYR A 235 11.86 -7.96 0.81
C TYR A 235 12.37 -8.00 2.25
N LEU A 236 13.02 -9.09 2.70
CA LEU A 236 13.58 -9.20 4.06
C LEU A 236 14.61 -8.10 4.35
N LYS A 237 15.29 -7.59 3.31
CA LYS A 237 16.22 -6.45 3.40
C LYS A 237 15.58 -5.14 3.86
N PHE A 238 14.25 -5.04 3.86
CA PHE A 238 13.50 -3.89 4.35
C PHE A 238 12.95 -4.09 5.77
N GLY A 239 13.09 -5.30 6.32
CA GLY A 239 12.58 -5.66 7.65
C GLY A 239 11.14 -6.16 7.62
N ARG A 240 10.72 -6.77 8.73
CA ARG A 240 9.47 -7.55 8.82
C ARG A 240 8.20 -6.72 8.62
N ARG A 241 8.27 -5.39 8.77
CA ARG A 241 7.13 -4.52 8.46
C ARG A 241 6.74 -4.53 6.98
N THR A 242 7.67 -4.87 6.09
CA THR A 242 7.45 -4.95 4.64
C THR A 242 7.05 -6.37 4.30
N LEU A 243 5.75 -6.60 4.14
CA LEU A 243 5.18 -7.91 3.93
C LEU A 243 4.79 -8.10 2.46
N PRO A 244 5.55 -8.90 1.69
CA PRO A 244 5.12 -9.35 0.38
C PRO A 244 3.99 -10.38 0.49
N THR A 245 2.96 -10.24 -0.33
CA THR A 245 1.77 -11.08 -0.33
C THR A 245 1.38 -11.48 -1.75
N TYR A 246 0.96 -12.73 -1.92
CA TYR A 246 0.52 -13.26 -3.23
C TYR A 246 -0.94 -12.94 -3.56
N ASN A 247 -1.75 -12.64 -2.54
CA ASN A 247 -3.16 -12.35 -2.72
C ASN A 247 -3.75 -11.62 -1.50
N THR A 248 -4.93 -11.05 -1.70
CA THR A 248 -5.64 -10.28 -0.67
C THR A 248 -6.06 -11.12 0.54
N PHE A 249 -6.23 -12.43 0.40
CA PHE A 249 -6.50 -13.31 1.55
C PHE A 249 -5.33 -13.33 2.54
N GLN A 250 -4.07 -13.33 2.07
CA GLN A 250 -2.91 -13.22 2.95
C GLN A 250 -2.90 -11.90 3.73
N VAL A 251 -3.22 -10.79 3.06
CA VAL A 251 -3.37 -9.48 3.70
C VAL A 251 -4.46 -9.54 4.77
N ALA A 252 -5.59 -10.18 4.49
CA ALA A 252 -6.68 -10.32 5.45
C ALA A 252 -6.26 -11.12 6.70
N CYS A 253 -5.48 -12.20 6.55
CA CYS A 253 -4.95 -12.96 7.68
C CYS A 253 -4.03 -12.12 8.58
N ASP A 254 -3.11 -11.34 8.00
CA ASP A 254 -2.21 -10.47 8.76
C ASP A 254 -2.95 -9.28 9.39
N LEU A 255 -3.95 -8.71 8.69
CA LEU A 255 -4.83 -7.70 9.27
C LEU A 255 -5.66 -8.25 10.45
N PHE A 256 -6.05 -9.52 10.43
CA PHE A 256 -6.69 -10.16 11.59
C PHE A 256 -5.72 -10.31 12.77
N GLN A 257 -4.46 -10.70 12.49
CA GLN A 257 -3.41 -10.77 13.49
C GLN A 257 -3.19 -9.43 14.19
N ASP A 258 -3.16 -8.32 13.43
CA ASP A 258 -3.06 -6.96 13.98
C ASP A 258 -4.39 -6.42 14.53
N HIS A 259 -5.37 -7.32 14.68
CA HIS A 259 -6.74 -7.06 15.10
C HIS A 259 -7.45 -5.98 14.28
N ARG A 260 -7.08 -5.68 13.04
CA ARG A 260 -7.70 -4.62 12.22
C ARG A 260 -9.05 -5.04 11.63
N ILE A 261 -9.23 -6.34 11.42
CA ILE A 261 -10.49 -6.95 10.96
C ILE A 261 -10.83 -8.20 11.80
N SER A 262 -12.08 -8.64 11.76
CA SER A 262 -12.53 -9.85 12.48
C SER A 262 -12.34 -11.13 11.66
N LEU A 263 -12.48 -12.31 12.29
CA LEU A 263 -12.46 -13.61 11.60
C LEU A 263 -13.52 -13.68 10.49
N GLU A 264 -14.72 -13.17 10.76
CA GLU A 264 -15.82 -13.10 9.79
C GLU A 264 -15.46 -12.24 8.59
N ALA A 265 -14.73 -11.13 8.80
CA ALA A 265 -14.23 -10.31 7.72
C ALA A 265 -13.20 -11.07 6.87
N VAL A 266 -12.27 -11.81 7.48
CA VAL A 266 -11.32 -12.66 6.72
C VAL A 266 -12.07 -13.68 5.86
N HIS A 267 -13.07 -14.36 6.42
CA HIS A 267 -13.90 -15.30 5.68
C HIS A 267 -14.71 -14.64 4.57
N THR A 268 -15.21 -13.43 4.77
CA THR A 268 -15.93 -12.69 3.73
C THR A 268 -15.01 -12.36 2.54
N VAL A 269 -13.76 -11.98 2.80
CA VAL A 269 -12.74 -11.80 1.73
C VAL A 269 -12.46 -13.13 1.02
N ALA A 270 -12.29 -14.22 1.76
CA ALA A 270 -12.07 -15.54 1.18
C ALA A 270 -13.24 -15.98 0.28
N GLN A 271 -14.48 -15.81 0.74
CA GLN A 271 -15.68 -16.11 -0.04
C GLN A 271 -15.78 -15.26 -1.29
N ASP A 272 -15.48 -13.96 -1.22
CA ASP A 272 -15.46 -13.08 -2.40
C ASP A 272 -14.45 -13.58 -3.45
N MET A 273 -13.23 -13.92 -3.01
CA MET A 273 -12.21 -14.49 -3.89
C MET A 273 -12.66 -15.80 -4.55
N ILE A 274 -13.34 -16.69 -3.82
CA ILE A 274 -13.85 -17.96 -4.37
C ILE A 274 -15.00 -17.70 -5.36
N PHE A 275 -16.05 -17.01 -4.93
CA PHE A 275 -17.30 -16.92 -5.69
C PHE A 275 -17.24 -15.92 -6.84
N ASN A 276 -16.47 -14.83 -6.72
CA ASN A 276 -16.44 -13.76 -7.71
C ASN A 276 -15.16 -13.75 -8.54
N TYR A 277 -14.07 -14.38 -8.06
CA TYR A 277 -12.77 -14.38 -8.76
C TYR A 277 -12.24 -15.78 -9.08
N GLY A 278 -12.97 -16.85 -8.73
CA GLY A 278 -12.70 -18.21 -9.18
C GLY A 278 -11.56 -18.93 -8.45
N PHE A 279 -11.16 -18.45 -7.27
CA PHE A 279 -10.17 -19.14 -6.43
C PHE A 279 -10.76 -20.45 -5.90
N ALA A 280 -9.94 -21.49 -5.83
CA ALA A 280 -10.30 -22.73 -5.14
C ALA A 280 -10.05 -22.61 -3.62
N PRO A 281 -10.88 -23.21 -2.75
CA PRO A 281 -10.60 -23.28 -1.31
C PRO A 281 -9.20 -23.83 -1.00
N GLU A 282 -8.73 -24.81 -1.77
CA GLU A 282 -7.40 -25.40 -1.64
C GLU A 282 -6.27 -24.43 -2.01
N GLU A 283 -6.53 -23.45 -2.89
CA GLU A 283 -5.59 -22.36 -3.18
C GLU A 283 -5.48 -21.41 -1.99
N LEU A 284 -6.60 -21.04 -1.37
CA LEU A 284 -6.59 -20.20 -0.17
C LEU A 284 -5.95 -20.93 1.01
N GLN A 285 -6.18 -22.23 1.17
CA GLN A 285 -5.50 -23.05 2.18
C GLN A 285 -3.99 -23.06 1.97
N ARG A 286 -3.51 -23.27 0.73
CA ARG A 286 -2.08 -23.18 0.40
C ARG A 286 -1.51 -21.79 0.66
N SER A 287 -2.28 -20.75 0.33
CA SER A 287 -1.93 -19.35 0.60
C SER A 287 -1.78 -19.06 2.10
N PHE A 288 -2.65 -19.62 2.94
CA PHE A 288 -2.54 -19.51 4.40
C PHE A 288 -1.31 -20.26 4.93
N ASP A 289 -1.12 -21.51 4.50
CA ASP A 289 0.03 -22.32 4.90
C ASP A 289 1.38 -21.68 4.49
N GLU A 290 1.41 -20.99 3.36
CA GLU A 290 2.55 -20.23 2.89
C GLU A 290 2.96 -19.09 3.85
N LEU A 291 2.00 -18.36 4.43
CA LEU A 291 2.29 -17.36 5.47
C LEU A 291 2.90 -17.99 6.73
N ILE A 292 2.46 -19.20 7.08
CA ILE A 292 2.98 -19.93 8.23
C ILE A 292 4.42 -20.39 7.95
N ARG A 293 4.67 -20.89 6.73
CA ARG A 293 6.02 -21.30 6.32
C ARG A 293 7.02 -20.15 6.34
N ARG A 294 6.60 -18.96 5.90
CA ARG A 294 7.38 -17.71 6.00
C ARG A 294 7.37 -17.08 7.39
N GLN A 295 6.71 -17.71 8.37
CA GLN A 295 6.67 -17.25 9.76
C GLN A 295 6.20 -15.80 9.89
N VAL A 296 5.16 -15.47 9.12
CA VAL A 296 4.50 -14.16 9.15
C VAL A 296 3.46 -14.12 10.28
N LEU A 297 2.72 -15.22 10.44
CA LEU A 297 1.66 -15.33 11.41
C LEU A 297 2.14 -16.00 12.71
N GLY A 298 1.78 -15.41 13.84
CA GLY A 298 2.01 -15.94 15.18
C GLY A 298 1.05 -17.07 15.53
N GLU A 299 1.47 -17.90 16.49
CA GLU A 299 0.78 -19.11 16.93
C GLU A 299 -0.69 -18.84 17.29
N SER A 300 -1.00 -17.71 17.93
CA SER A 300 -2.37 -17.38 18.36
C SER A 300 -3.30 -17.17 17.17
N SER A 301 -2.85 -16.44 16.16
CA SER A 301 -3.62 -16.14 14.95
C SER A 301 -3.79 -17.37 14.08
N VAL A 302 -2.74 -18.19 13.96
CA VAL A 302 -2.80 -19.46 13.22
C VAL A 302 -3.81 -20.40 13.83
N LYS A 303 -3.82 -20.57 15.16
CA LYS A 303 -4.81 -21.40 15.86
C LYS A 303 -6.24 -20.92 15.62
N ALA A 304 -6.48 -19.61 15.81
CA ALA A 304 -7.81 -19.02 15.65
C ALA A 304 -8.34 -19.16 14.22
N LEU A 305 -7.53 -18.81 13.21
CA LEU A 305 -7.90 -18.91 11.79
C LEU A 305 -8.12 -20.37 11.37
N THR A 306 -7.23 -21.28 11.79
CA THR A 306 -7.34 -22.71 11.48
C THR A 306 -8.66 -23.27 12.01
N GLN A 307 -8.93 -23.08 13.29
CA GLN A 307 -10.15 -23.59 13.91
C GLN A 307 -11.40 -22.99 13.23
N PHE A 308 -11.40 -21.68 13.01
CA PHE A 308 -12.53 -21.00 12.38
C PHE A 308 -12.80 -21.49 10.95
N PHE A 309 -11.77 -21.68 10.13
CA PHE A 309 -11.97 -22.14 8.75
C PHE A 309 -12.33 -23.61 8.63
N ILE A 310 -11.91 -24.45 9.59
CA ILE A 310 -12.41 -25.83 9.71
C ILE A 310 -13.90 -25.81 10.07
N GLU A 311 -14.31 -25.01 11.05
CA GLU A 311 -15.72 -24.89 11.47
C GLU A 311 -16.63 -24.33 10.34
N LYS A 312 -16.10 -23.43 9.51
CA LYS A 312 -16.78 -22.91 8.31
C LYS A 312 -16.76 -23.88 7.12
N GLY A 313 -16.07 -25.01 7.22
CA GLY A 313 -15.93 -25.99 6.14
C GLY A 313 -15.08 -25.50 4.96
N MET A 314 -14.30 -24.44 5.15
CA MET A 314 -13.40 -23.91 4.12
C MET A 314 -12.07 -24.68 4.09
N PHE A 315 -11.62 -25.16 5.25
CA PHE A 315 -10.51 -26.10 5.37
C PHE A 315 -11.02 -27.49 5.78
N PRO A 316 -10.39 -28.58 5.32
CA PRO A 316 -10.75 -29.93 5.76
C PRO A 316 -10.43 -30.11 7.25
N ALA A 317 -11.19 -30.97 7.94
CA ALA A 317 -10.95 -31.27 9.35
C ALA A 317 -9.56 -31.87 9.64
N SER A 318 -8.90 -32.43 8.62
CA SER A 318 -7.52 -32.94 8.69
C SER A 318 -6.45 -31.89 8.40
N PHE A 319 -6.82 -30.64 8.12
CA PHE A 319 -5.85 -29.59 7.84
C PHE A 319 -4.92 -29.41 9.04
N SER A 320 -3.63 -29.45 8.75
CA SER A 320 -2.56 -29.11 9.69
C SER A 320 -1.54 -28.25 8.95
N PRO A 321 -1.04 -27.16 9.56
CA PRO A 321 0.04 -26.38 8.98
C PRO A 321 1.27 -27.25 8.69
N SER A 322 1.94 -26.98 7.57
CA SER A 322 3.15 -27.70 7.16
C SER A 322 4.36 -27.41 8.05
N LEU A 323 4.37 -26.26 8.72
CA LEU A 323 5.32 -25.90 9.77
C LEU A 323 4.59 -25.41 11.01
N GLN A 324 5.21 -25.59 12.17
CA GLN A 324 4.71 -25.04 13.41
C GLN A 324 4.84 -23.51 13.37
N ALA A 325 3.73 -22.82 13.69
CA ALA A 325 3.73 -21.38 13.86
C ALA A 325 4.50 -20.97 15.12
N LEU A 326 5.31 -19.93 15.01
CA LEU A 326 6.13 -19.43 16.11
C LEU A 326 5.31 -18.60 17.10
N LYS A 327 5.74 -18.62 18.36
CA LYS A 327 5.12 -17.82 19.42
C LYS A 327 5.44 -16.35 19.27
N GLU A 328 4.49 -15.50 19.58
CA GLU A 328 4.67 -14.06 19.65
C GLU A 328 5.52 -13.70 20.88
N THR A 329 6.64 -12.99 20.67
CA THR A 329 7.53 -12.55 21.76
C THR A 329 7.35 -11.08 22.09
N LYS A 330 6.85 -10.27 21.14
CA LYS A 330 6.54 -8.86 21.34
C LYS A 330 5.24 -8.48 20.66
N VAL A 331 4.25 -8.17 21.51
CA VAL A 331 2.94 -7.69 21.08
C VAL A 331 2.69 -6.33 21.72
N VAL A 332 2.40 -5.31 20.92
CA VAL A 332 2.13 -3.94 21.39
C VAL A 332 0.80 -3.49 20.82
N GLU A 333 -0.13 -3.09 21.70
CA GLU A 333 -1.51 -2.74 21.32
C GLU A 333 -2.21 -3.84 20.49
N GLY A 334 -1.86 -5.11 20.74
CA GLY A 334 -2.42 -6.25 20.01
C GLY A 334 -1.81 -6.49 18.61
N LYS A 335 -0.74 -5.79 18.25
CA LYS A 335 0.00 -5.99 16.99
C LYS A 335 1.27 -6.77 17.24
N VAL A 336 1.60 -7.69 16.34
CA VAL A 336 2.73 -8.62 16.50
C VAL A 336 3.97 -8.04 15.81
N TYR A 337 5.02 -7.76 16.59
CA TYR A 337 6.27 -7.19 16.08
C TYR A 337 7.41 -8.22 16.01
N GLU A 338 7.43 -9.18 16.94
CA GLU A 338 8.50 -10.18 17.05
C GLU A 338 7.90 -11.57 17.30
N LEU A 339 8.49 -12.57 16.65
CA LEU A 339 8.19 -13.98 16.86
C LEU A 339 9.46 -14.68 17.37
N GLU A 340 9.28 -15.75 18.13
CA GLU A 340 10.38 -16.55 18.70
C GLU A 340 11.32 -17.06 17.59
N GLY A 341 12.62 -16.86 17.74
CA GLY A 341 13.61 -17.39 16.79
C GLY A 341 13.74 -16.64 15.46
N HIS A 342 13.02 -15.53 15.27
CA HIS A 342 13.23 -14.62 14.14
C HIS A 342 14.23 -13.52 14.49
N PHE A 343 15.19 -13.28 13.59
CA PHE A 343 16.29 -12.34 13.83
C PHE A 343 16.17 -11.05 13.01
N GLU A 344 15.32 -11.03 11.98
CA GLU A 344 15.08 -9.84 11.17
C GLU A 344 14.32 -8.79 12.00
N PRO A 345 14.84 -7.56 12.10
CA PRO A 345 14.18 -6.50 12.84
C PRO A 345 12.88 -6.06 12.14
N TRP A 346 11.98 -5.43 12.91
CA TRP A 346 10.76 -4.84 12.36
C TRP A 346 11.07 -3.78 11.29
N VAL A 347 12.04 -2.93 11.58
CA VAL A 347 12.63 -1.95 10.66
C VAL A 347 14.12 -2.23 10.59
N GLN A 348 14.68 -2.29 9.38
CA GLN A 348 16.11 -2.46 9.21
C GLN A 348 16.85 -1.17 9.57
N ASP A 349 17.97 -1.29 10.29
CA ASP A 349 18.79 -0.14 10.67
C ASP A 349 19.44 0.52 9.45
N ARG A 350 19.78 -0.28 8.43
CA ARG A 350 20.38 0.18 7.18
C ARG A 350 19.87 -0.63 6.00
N VAL A 351 19.34 0.08 5.01
CA VAL A 351 18.91 -0.47 3.72
C VAL A 351 19.83 0.06 2.62
N ASP A 352 20.33 -0.83 1.76
CA ASP A 352 21.04 -0.40 0.54
C ASP A 352 20.03 -0.11 -0.57
N TYR A 353 19.78 1.17 -0.80
CA TYR A 353 18.90 1.67 -1.85
C TYR A 353 19.59 1.87 -3.21
N ILE A 354 20.92 1.78 -3.26
CA ILE A 354 21.69 2.06 -4.48
C ILE A 354 21.88 0.77 -5.28
N HIS A 355 22.21 -0.32 -4.60
CA HIS A 355 22.45 -1.62 -5.23
C HIS A 355 21.21 -2.52 -5.09
N ASP A 356 20.13 -2.13 -5.78
CA ASP A 356 18.89 -2.89 -5.79
C ASP A 356 18.94 -4.03 -6.82
N TYR A 357 19.34 -5.23 -6.38
CA TYR A 357 19.29 -6.44 -7.18
C TYR A 357 17.98 -7.18 -6.88
N ARG A 358 17.08 -7.23 -7.87
CA ARG A 358 15.83 -8.01 -7.85
C ARG A 358 16.01 -9.34 -8.56
#